data_AF-A0A3A4PQ28-F1
#
_entry.id   AF-A0A3A4PQ28-F1
#
_cell.length_a   1.000
_cell.length_b   1.000
_cell.length_c   1.000
_cell.angle_alpha   90.00
_cell.angle_beta   90.00
_cell.angle_gamma   90.00
#
_symmetry.space_group_name_H-M   'P 1'
#
loop_
_entity.id
_entity.type
_entity.pdbx_description
1 polymer ?
#
loop_
_entity_poly.entity_id
_entity_poly.type
_entity_poly.pdbx_seq_one_letter_code
_entity_poly.pdbx_strand_id
1 'polypeptide(L)'
;MAAVGLGRRQTRSLHGCVFEIRQGYKSNDAKRQNADVSNAANAFAHRYLPVMLLLSVQIPDSLASRYARAHWLILRGKVAGTSTESTYAFASQVLGYDLADFFRRNSAAIKEETIAVFEGLLA
;
A
#
# COMPACT_ATOMS: atom_id res chain seq x y z
N MET A 1 -13.56 13.32 -8.61
CA MET A 1 -13.19 12.36 -9.67
C MET A 1 -12.48 11.19 -9.01
N ALA A 2 -12.81 9.94 -9.36
CA ALA A 2 -12.21 8.77 -8.72
C ALA A 2 -10.68 8.85 -8.86
N ALA A 3 -9.94 8.79 -7.75
CA ALA A 3 -8.48 8.90 -7.68
C ALA A 3 -7.73 7.91 -8.62
N VAL A 4 -8.46 6.93 -9.15
CA VAL A 4 -8.01 5.81 -9.99
C VAL A 4 -8.59 5.80 -11.41
N GLY A 5 -9.36 6.81 -11.82
CA GLY A 5 -9.81 6.93 -13.22
C GLY A 5 -10.85 5.90 -13.69
N LEU A 6 -11.53 5.20 -12.77
CA LEU A 6 -12.59 4.25 -13.10
C LEU A 6 -13.93 4.95 -13.38
N GLY A 7 -14.71 4.42 -14.32
CA GLY A 7 -16.06 4.89 -14.62
C GLY A 7 -17.07 4.59 -13.50
N ARG A 8 -18.19 5.32 -13.46
CA ARG A 8 -19.23 5.15 -12.42
C ARG A 8 -19.80 3.74 -12.36
N ARG A 9 -20.04 3.10 -13.51
CA ARG A 9 -20.56 1.72 -13.59
C ARG A 9 -19.57 0.72 -13.00
N GLN A 10 -18.30 0.84 -13.36
CA GLN A 10 -17.22 -0.02 -12.85
C GLN A 10 -17.09 0.14 -11.33
N THR A 11 -17.06 1.39 -10.85
CA THR A 11 -16.97 1.69 -9.41
C THR A 11 -18.12 1.07 -8.60
N ARG A 12 -19.36 1.17 -9.09
CA ARG A 12 -20.54 0.57 -8.43
C ARG A 12 -20.55 -0.95 -8.43
N SER A 13 -19.80 -1.58 -9.34
CA SER A 13 -19.72 -3.04 -9.42
C SER A 13 -18.64 -3.64 -8.52
N LEU A 14 -17.77 -2.82 -7.92
CA LEU A 14 -16.71 -3.30 -7.04
C LEU A 14 -17.30 -3.82 -5.72
N HIS A 15 -16.75 -4.93 -5.24
CA HIS A 15 -17.08 -5.53 -3.93
C HIS A 15 -16.27 -4.92 -2.79
N GLY A 16 -15.15 -4.30 -3.11
CA GLY A 16 -14.25 -3.70 -2.14
C GLY A 16 -12.88 -3.46 -2.75
N CYS A 17 -11.84 -3.58 -1.94
CA CYS A 17 -10.46 -3.47 -2.35
C CYS A 17 -9.61 -4.63 -1.82
N VAL A 18 -8.51 -4.92 -2.50
CA VAL A 18 -7.49 -5.87 -2.07
C VAL A 18 -6.14 -5.17 -2.06
N PHE A 19 -5.31 -5.49 -1.07
CA PHE A 19 -4.09 -4.76 -0.79
C PHE A 19 -2.85 -5.59 -1.14
N GLU A 20 -1.94 -4.98 -1.88
CA GLU A 20 -0.54 -5.36 -1.94
C GLU A 20 0.21 -4.45 -0.95
N ILE A 21 0.62 -4.99 0.20
CA ILE A 21 1.21 -4.22 1.31
C ILE A 21 2.74 -4.36 1.27
N ARG A 22 3.44 -3.22 1.29
CA ARG A 22 4.91 -3.18 1.26
C ARG A 22 5.48 -2.14 2.21
N GLN A 23 6.66 -2.42 2.78
CA GLN A 23 7.41 -1.41 3.56
C GLN A 23 7.81 -0.23 2.66
N GLY A 24 8.32 -0.54 1.47
CA GLY A 24 8.68 0.41 0.41
C GLY A 24 8.95 -0.37 -0.86
N TYR A 25 8.93 0.30 -2.00
CA TYR A 25 9.13 -0.32 -3.30
C TYR A 25 10.48 0.10 -3.87
N LYS A 26 11.54 -0.69 -3.59
CA LYS A 26 12.92 -0.35 -3.98
C LYS A 26 13.45 -1.09 -5.22
N SER A 27 12.91 -2.28 -5.51
CA SER A 27 13.43 -3.15 -6.57
C SER A 27 12.75 -2.85 -7.90
N ASN A 28 13.50 -2.57 -8.96
CA ASN A 28 12.96 -2.46 -10.33
C ASN A 28 12.97 -3.82 -11.06
N ASP A 29 12.97 -4.94 -10.32
CA ASP A 29 12.97 -6.28 -10.88
C ASP A 29 11.68 -6.57 -11.67
N ALA A 30 11.85 -7.05 -12.91
CA ALA A 30 10.76 -7.27 -13.83
C ALA A 30 9.83 -8.41 -13.40
N LYS A 31 10.35 -9.46 -12.74
CA LYS A 31 9.52 -10.59 -12.28
C LYS A 31 8.52 -10.13 -11.23
N ARG A 32 8.99 -9.34 -10.25
CA ARG A 32 8.13 -8.76 -9.20
C ARG A 32 7.05 -7.85 -9.79
N GLN A 33 7.39 -6.98 -10.73
CA GLN A 33 6.40 -6.10 -11.36
C GLN A 33 5.35 -6.86 -12.17
N ASN A 34 5.74 -7.94 -12.85
CA ASN A 34 4.82 -8.76 -13.61
C ASN A 34 3.86 -9.53 -12.68
N ALA A 35 4.35 -10.00 -11.53
CA ALA A 35 3.50 -10.60 -10.50
C ALA A 35 2.47 -9.59 -9.97
N ASP A 36 2.88 -8.36 -9.67
CA ASP A 36 1.97 -7.29 -9.23
C ASP A 36 0.85 -7.06 -10.25
N VAL A 37 1.20 -6.87 -11.54
CA VAL A 37 0.23 -6.65 -12.62
C VAL A 37 -0.74 -7.84 -12.76
N SER A 38 -0.24 -9.08 -12.66
CA SER A 38 -1.06 -10.29 -12.68
C SER A 38 -2.07 -10.30 -11.52
N ASN A 39 -1.61 -9.98 -10.31
CA ASN A 39 -2.46 -9.95 -9.12
C ASN A 39 -3.58 -8.92 -9.25
N ALA A 40 -3.30 -7.73 -9.78
CA ALA A 40 -4.35 -6.73 -10.00
C ALA A 40 -5.30 -7.08 -11.13
N ALA A 41 -4.83 -7.71 -12.21
CA ALA A 41 -5.73 -8.22 -13.24
C ALA A 41 -6.72 -9.23 -12.62
N ASN A 42 -6.23 -10.11 -11.74
CA ASN A 42 -7.06 -11.04 -11.00
C ASN A 42 -8.03 -10.34 -10.04
N ALA A 43 -7.59 -9.28 -9.35
CA ALA A 43 -8.46 -8.45 -8.50
C ALA A 43 -9.61 -7.84 -9.29
N PHE A 44 -9.32 -7.23 -10.45
CA PHE A 44 -10.35 -6.67 -11.31
C PHE A 44 -11.30 -7.74 -11.87
N ALA A 45 -10.79 -8.91 -12.25
CA ALA A 45 -11.62 -10.03 -12.69
C ALA A 45 -12.65 -10.46 -11.62
N HIS A 46 -12.27 -10.34 -10.34
CA HIS A 46 -13.14 -10.61 -9.19
C HIS A 46 -13.85 -9.37 -8.65
N ARG A 47 -13.82 -8.24 -9.37
CA ARG A 47 -14.46 -6.97 -8.99
C ARG A 47 -13.94 -6.38 -7.68
N TYR A 48 -12.64 -6.48 -7.42
CA TYR A 48 -11.96 -5.74 -6.35
C TYR A 48 -11.06 -4.64 -6.92
N LEU A 49 -10.98 -3.50 -6.22
CA LEU A 49 -9.99 -2.47 -6.52
C LEU A 49 -8.61 -2.92 -6.02
N PRO A 50 -7.60 -3.05 -6.89
CA PRO A 50 -6.23 -3.26 -6.45
C PRO A 50 -5.66 -1.98 -5.80
N VAL A 51 -5.07 -2.13 -4.61
CA VAL A 51 -4.46 -1.05 -3.84
C VAL A 51 -3.02 -1.43 -3.50
N MET A 52 -2.05 -0.62 -3.94
CA MET A 52 -0.68 -0.69 -3.45
C MET A 52 -0.59 0.18 -2.19
N LEU A 53 -0.33 -0.45 -1.04
CA LEU A 53 -0.18 0.24 0.24
C LEU A 53 1.29 0.19 0.68
N LEU A 54 1.90 1.38 0.76
CA LEU A 54 3.29 1.55 1.18
C LEU A 54 3.35 2.11 2.60
N LEU A 55 4.10 1.48 3.50
CA LEU A 55 4.35 2.01 4.85
C LEU A 55 5.36 3.17 4.85
N SER A 56 6.13 3.31 3.78
CA SER A 56 7.04 4.44 3.51
C SER A 56 6.62 5.24 2.28
N VAL A 57 7.35 6.32 2.00
CA VAL A 57 7.15 7.13 0.79
C VAL A 57 7.84 6.57 -0.45
N GLN A 58 8.62 5.48 -0.31
CA GLN A 58 9.54 5.03 -1.33
C GLN A 58 8.84 4.20 -2.42
N ILE A 59 8.75 4.76 -3.63
CA ILE A 59 8.40 4.08 -4.88
C ILE A 59 8.96 4.89 -6.07
N PRO A 60 9.60 4.27 -7.08
CA PRO A 60 10.01 4.97 -8.29
C PRO A 60 8.81 5.59 -9.03
N ASP A 61 8.96 6.84 -9.49
CA ASP A 61 7.87 7.55 -10.19
C ASP A 61 7.43 6.85 -11.47
N SER A 62 8.36 6.22 -12.19
CA SER A 62 8.07 5.41 -13.38
C SER A 62 7.12 4.26 -13.06
N LEU A 63 7.32 3.61 -11.91
CA LEU A 63 6.49 2.50 -11.45
C LEU A 63 5.16 2.98 -10.89
N ALA A 64 5.17 4.04 -10.08
CA ALA A 64 3.94 4.67 -9.58
C ALA A 64 3.04 5.08 -10.75
N SER A 65 3.63 5.67 -11.79
CA SER A 65 2.91 6.05 -13.01
C SER A 65 2.37 4.84 -13.77
N ARG A 66 3.14 3.75 -13.85
CA ARG A 66 2.70 2.49 -14.47
C ARG A 66 1.46 1.93 -13.76
N TYR A 67 1.48 1.86 -12.43
CA TYR A 67 0.37 1.30 -11.64
C TYR A 67 -0.84 2.23 -11.63
N ALA A 68 -0.63 3.56 -11.59
CA ALA A 68 -1.72 4.52 -11.73
C ALA A 68 -2.43 4.41 -13.10
N ARG A 69 -1.67 4.24 -14.20
CA ARG A 69 -2.25 3.97 -15.53
C ARG A 69 -2.99 2.64 -15.61
N ALA A 70 -2.66 1.69 -14.76
CA ALA A 70 -3.39 0.43 -14.61
C ALA A 70 -4.58 0.54 -13.64
N HIS A 71 -4.97 1.76 -13.24
CA HIS A 71 -6.10 2.03 -12.33
C HIS A 71 -5.93 1.53 -10.89
N TRP A 72 -4.69 1.36 -10.43
CA TRP A 72 -4.41 1.03 -9.04
C TRP A 72 -4.46 2.25 -8.15
N LEU A 73 -5.00 2.09 -6.95
CA LEU A 73 -4.85 3.11 -5.91
C LEU A 73 -3.47 2.93 -5.26
N ILE A 74 -2.72 4.01 -5.12
CA ILE A 74 -1.39 3.98 -4.51
C ILE A 74 -1.41 4.83 -3.25
N LEU A 75 -1.41 4.16 -2.10
CA LEU A 75 -1.29 4.77 -0.79
C LEU A 75 0.19 4.82 -0.39
N ARG A 76 0.69 6.01 -0.06
CA ARG A 76 2.07 6.23 0.35
C ARG A 76 2.13 6.42 1.86
N GLY A 77 3.25 6.07 2.47
CA GLY A 77 3.51 6.20 3.91
C GLY A 77 3.72 7.65 4.38
N LYS A 78 2.81 8.56 4.03
CA LYS A 78 2.76 9.94 4.51
C LYS A 78 1.75 10.01 5.66
N VAL A 79 2.06 10.71 6.74
CA VAL A 79 1.11 10.92 7.85
C VAL A 79 0.03 11.97 7.54
N ALA A 80 0.32 12.86 6.58
CA ALA A 80 -0.62 13.86 6.08
C ALA A 80 -1.13 13.48 4.69
N GLY A 81 -2.27 14.07 4.31
CA GLY A 81 -2.91 13.87 3.00
C GLY A 81 -4.31 13.28 3.13
N THR A 82 -4.86 12.84 2.00
CA THR A 82 -6.20 12.23 1.94
C THR A 82 -6.13 10.70 2.12
N SER A 83 -7.27 10.08 2.43
CA SER A 83 -7.40 8.62 2.48
C SER A 83 -7.15 7.91 1.14
N THR A 84 -7.03 8.65 0.03
CA THR A 84 -6.68 8.09 -1.29
C THR A 84 -5.22 8.28 -1.67
N GLU A 85 -4.42 8.95 -0.83
CA GLU A 85 -3.01 9.24 -1.11
C GLU A 85 -2.08 8.73 -0.01
N SER A 86 -2.59 8.67 1.22
CA SER A 86 -1.84 8.35 2.42
C SER A 86 -2.33 7.05 3.05
N THR A 87 -1.38 6.15 3.30
CA THR A 87 -1.59 4.90 4.04
C THR A 87 -2.13 5.17 5.45
N TYR A 88 -1.56 6.17 6.13
CA TYR A 88 -1.91 6.47 7.51
C TYR A 88 -3.26 7.23 7.62
N ALA A 89 -3.57 8.10 6.65
CA ALA A 89 -4.88 8.73 6.55
C ALA A 89 -5.97 7.72 6.16
N PHE A 90 -5.66 6.76 5.27
CA PHE A 90 -6.58 5.66 4.96
C PHE A 90 -6.88 4.83 6.20
N ALA A 91 -5.85 4.42 6.95
CA ALA A 91 -6.05 3.65 8.18
C ALA A 91 -6.93 4.38 9.20
N SER A 92 -6.66 5.67 9.46
CA SER A 92 -7.42 6.41 10.46
C SER A 92 -8.84 6.76 9.98
N GLN A 93 -9.01 7.22 8.74
CA GLN A 93 -10.28 7.76 8.24
C GLN A 93 -11.21 6.70 7.66
N VAL A 94 -10.67 5.60 7.12
CA VAL A 94 -11.45 4.54 6.47
C VAL A 94 -11.52 3.29 7.34
N LEU A 95 -10.40 2.88 7.93
CA LEU A 95 -10.38 1.70 8.81
C LEU A 95 -10.72 2.02 10.26
N GLY A 96 -10.75 3.31 10.64
CA GLY A 96 -11.01 3.72 12.02
C GLY A 96 -9.87 3.41 13.00
N TYR A 97 -8.65 3.22 12.50
CA TYR A 97 -7.49 2.85 13.32
C TYR A 97 -6.30 3.77 13.06
N ASP A 98 -5.81 4.44 14.12
CA ASP A 98 -4.61 5.27 14.02
C ASP A 98 -3.33 4.41 14.00
N LEU A 99 -3.03 3.90 12.81
CA LEU A 99 -1.84 3.09 12.57
C LEU A 99 -0.54 3.88 12.79
N ALA A 100 -0.55 5.20 12.56
CA ALA A 100 0.64 6.02 12.79
C ALA A 100 0.92 6.14 14.29
N ASP A 101 -0.12 6.35 15.09
CA ASP A 101 -0.02 6.40 16.54
C ASP A 101 0.39 5.05 17.15
N PHE A 102 -0.14 3.95 16.62
CA PHE A 102 0.32 2.61 16.98
C PHE A 102 1.84 2.47 16.81
N PHE A 103 2.40 2.81 15.64
CA PHE A 103 3.84 2.70 15.43
C PHE A 103 4.64 3.67 16.32
N ARG A 104 4.14 4.89 16.55
CA ARG A 104 4.81 5.85 17.44
C ARG A 104 4.92 5.31 18.86
N ARG A 105 3.80 4.88 19.45
CA ARG A 105 3.77 4.39 20.85
C ARG A 105 4.56 3.11 21.06
N ASN A 106 4.64 2.24 20.05
CA ASN A 106 5.33 0.96 20.14
C ASN A 106 6.76 0.99 19.57
N SER A 107 7.24 2.15 19.07
CA SER A 107 8.54 2.26 18.39
C SER A 107 9.72 1.78 19.22
N ALA A 108 9.74 2.11 20.53
CA ALA A 108 10.80 1.67 21.43
C ALA A 108 10.82 0.15 21.58
N ALA A 109 9.66 -0.45 21.89
CA ALA A 109 9.51 -1.90 22.05
C ALA A 109 9.83 -2.66 20.75
N ILE A 110 9.36 -2.19 19.59
CA ILE A 110 9.66 -2.80 18.29
C ILE A 110 11.17 -2.76 18.02
N LYS A 111 11.83 -1.64 18.34
CA LYS A 111 13.28 -1.50 18.13
C LYS A 111 14.07 -2.45 19.04
N GLU A 112 13.71 -2.51 20.32
CA GLU A 112 14.33 -3.41 21.29
C GLU A 112 14.23 -4.87 20.85
N GLU A 113 13.02 -5.33 20.50
CA GLU A 113 12.80 -6.68 20.01
C GLU A 113 13.58 -6.98 18.71
N THR A 114 13.62 -6.02 17.78
CA THR A 114 14.37 -6.18 16.53
C THR A 114 15.86 -6.36 16.79
N ILE A 115 16.43 -5.60 17.74
CA ILE A 115 17.85 -5.72 18.12
C ILE A 115 18.09 -7.07 18.77
N ALA A 116 17.25 -7.48 19.73
CA ALA A 116 17.38 -8.77 20.41
C ALA A 116 17.35 -9.95 19.42
N VAL A 117 16.45 -9.93 18.43
CA VAL A 117 16.41 -10.94 17.36
C VAL A 117 17.69 -10.94 16.53
N PHE A 118 18.21 -9.76 16.15
CA PHE A 118 19.45 -9.71 15.37
C PHE A 118 20.67 -10.20 16.14
N GLU A 119 20.79 -9.83 17.42
CA GLU A 119 21.88 -10.30 18.27
C GLU A 119 21.81 -11.82 18.45
N GLY A 120 20.61 -12.38 18.65
CA GLY A 120 20.42 -13.83 18.76
C GLY A 120 20.71 -14.61 17.47
N LEU A 121 20.58 -14.00 16.29
CA LEU A 121 20.91 -14.62 15.00
C LEU A 121 22.40 -14.48 14.63
N LEU A 122 23.14 -13.59 15.28
CA LEU A 122 24.57 -13.34 15.06
C LEU A 122 25.48 -14.08 16.05
N ALA A 123 24.90 -14.69 17.09
CA ALA A 123 25.58 -15.55 18.05
C ALA A 123 25.65 -17.01 17.55
#